data_AF-A0A1Z4KRC1-F1
#
_entry.id   AF-A0A1Z4KRC1-F1
#
_cell.length_a   1.000
_cell.length_b   1.000
_cell.length_c   1.000
_cell.angle_alpha   90.00
_cell.angle_beta   90.00
_cell.angle_gamma   90.00
#
_symmetry.space_group_name_H-M   'P 1'
#
loop_
_entity.id
_entity.type
_entity.pdbx_description
1 polymer ?
#
loop_
_entity_poly.entity_id
_entity_poly.type
_entity_poly.pdbx_seq_one_letter_code
_entity_poly.pdbx_strand_id
1 'polypeptide(L)'
;MHSVFGVLAKIFNRKSLIMKIRKIACALTLATTLIAGITLKANAEQPLGVITRKSEVAPEGVAREIRGTFQLENVTKYPLIIEFSPVRTESYLFNVGERRIILKPGESKEIAYIGGIFQDGKWQINFQLRLLSEQGILAGRHTVDVYFLVEKGKYQASTYEKLFLVPDVRDSVLGDSFSVNQDDGSIPRAPLGDIRYPAMKDLLNMQRESILKIPTESSGKAERPTVNITNPTIRQPNIRQPILSPTPILKSLASNKTLLASGTVQAKGVFSWKGMDNLLHPAFGWRVRAWRLQGGNWVKVAEDWIESNGSWNLSFPQQAGKVKFQYVAFNRFFTPQTSSGDTYRWVGPERSSVSLTHNEGGWIADTSGGAVRGLGEVYKEGMDLWSKLYWDGGINPVRKESIKVIFPNTAYDCGNGSGVPWSCANTGGNIWLIPSHASRNGVMQHELAHQINYEYWDNKRPAGSGGSHTLGDCYTPGLAMMEGFANFMVFWTQAARGASPDGGFDFAVENPAFACQNPINRNESWTAATFWDFHDTRADGQDNLWFNHPGAVPGIYLRAGMKSSMADFATIYRNGANAEHRTIIDNIARQNFIIP
;
A
#
# COMPACT_ATOMS: atom_id res chain seq x y z
N MET A 1 72.18 -56.73 24.11
CA MET A 1 71.19 -56.19 23.14
C MET A 1 69.73 -56.47 23.54
N HIS A 2 69.39 -56.52 24.84
CA HIS A 2 68.02 -56.69 25.36
C HIS A 2 67.88 -55.87 26.64
N SER A 3 67.50 -54.59 26.55
CA SER A 3 66.92 -53.83 27.68
C SER A 3 66.37 -52.44 27.32
N VAL A 4 66.41 -52.00 26.05
CA VAL A 4 65.98 -50.63 25.67
C VAL A 4 64.52 -50.55 25.18
N PHE A 5 63.83 -51.67 24.96
CA PHE A 5 62.47 -51.68 24.40
C PHE A 5 61.31 -51.57 25.42
N GLY A 6 61.59 -51.60 26.74
CA GLY A 6 60.54 -51.60 27.77
C GLY A 6 59.96 -50.22 28.12
N VAL A 7 60.65 -49.12 27.79
CA VAL A 7 60.25 -47.77 28.22
C VAL A 7 59.37 -47.05 27.17
N LEU A 8 59.49 -47.40 25.89
CA LEU A 8 58.69 -46.79 24.82
C LEU A 8 57.23 -47.28 24.79
N ALA A 9 56.95 -48.50 25.28
CA ALA A 9 55.58 -49.03 25.35
C ALA A 9 54.70 -48.34 26.41
N LYS A 10 55.28 -47.80 27.49
CA LYS A 10 54.53 -47.05 28.51
C LYS A 10 54.20 -45.61 28.10
N ILE A 11 54.95 -45.02 27.15
CA ILE A 11 54.69 -43.67 26.64
C ILE A 11 53.55 -43.67 25.61
N PHE A 12 53.40 -44.74 24.82
CA PHE A 12 52.29 -44.86 23.86
C PHE A 12 50.91 -45.00 24.53
N ASN A 13 50.83 -45.56 25.73
CA ASN A 13 49.56 -45.74 26.44
C ASN A 13 49.02 -44.42 27.07
N ARG A 14 49.89 -43.45 27.35
CA ARG A 14 49.46 -42.11 27.84
C ARG A 14 48.84 -41.25 26.74
N LYS A 15 49.32 -41.34 25.49
CA LYS A 15 48.73 -40.58 24.37
C LYS A 15 47.31 -41.03 24.03
N SER A 16 47.04 -42.34 24.11
CA SER A 16 45.69 -42.90 23.93
C SER A 16 44.71 -42.41 25.00
N LEU A 17 45.16 -42.36 26.26
CA LEU A 17 44.33 -41.88 27.37
C LEU A 17 44.04 -40.37 27.27
N ILE A 18 45.03 -39.55 26.91
CA ILE A 18 44.87 -38.11 26.71
C ILE A 18 43.90 -37.81 25.55
N MET A 19 43.93 -38.59 24.47
CA MET A 19 42.97 -38.46 23.37
C MET A 19 41.55 -38.83 23.78
N LYS A 20 41.38 -39.88 24.59
CA LYS A 20 40.06 -40.28 25.12
C LYS A 20 39.49 -39.22 26.05
N ILE A 21 40.31 -38.65 26.94
CA ILE A 21 39.89 -37.56 27.85
C ILE A 21 39.52 -36.30 27.05
N ARG A 22 40.28 -35.94 26.01
CA ARG A 22 39.95 -34.80 25.14
C ARG A 22 38.64 -35.01 24.37
N LYS A 23 38.38 -36.22 23.87
CA LYS A 23 37.11 -36.55 23.20
C LYS A 23 35.92 -36.50 24.16
N ILE A 24 36.08 -37.00 25.38
CA ILE A 24 35.03 -36.94 26.41
C ILE A 24 34.78 -35.49 26.84
N ALA A 25 35.83 -34.70 27.07
CA ALA A 25 35.69 -33.27 27.39
C ALA A 25 35.00 -32.50 26.26
N CYS A 26 35.39 -32.73 25.00
CA CYS A 26 34.77 -32.09 23.85
C CYS A 26 33.29 -32.51 23.66
N ALA A 27 32.96 -33.78 23.92
CA ALA A 27 31.59 -34.27 23.89
C ALA A 27 30.75 -33.71 25.06
N LEU A 28 31.34 -33.52 26.25
CA LEU A 28 30.67 -32.90 27.39
C LEU A 28 30.42 -31.40 27.15
N THR A 29 31.37 -30.70 26.53
CA THR A 29 31.20 -29.30 26.12
C THR A 29 30.15 -29.18 25.01
N LEU A 30 30.14 -30.08 24.02
CA LEU A 30 29.09 -30.10 23.01
C LEU A 30 27.71 -30.39 23.62
N ALA A 31 27.61 -31.34 24.54
CA ALA A 31 26.35 -31.70 25.19
C ALA A 31 25.82 -30.58 26.10
N THR A 32 26.69 -29.88 26.84
CA THR A 32 26.27 -28.71 27.65
C THR A 32 25.88 -27.52 26.78
N THR A 33 26.55 -27.31 25.64
CA THR A 33 26.17 -26.25 24.67
C THR A 33 24.86 -26.60 23.94
N LEU A 34 24.63 -27.89 23.65
CA LEU A 34 23.39 -28.38 23.04
C LEU A 34 22.22 -28.31 24.03
N ILE A 35 22.42 -28.66 25.29
CA ILE A 35 21.38 -28.57 26.34
C ILE A 35 21.06 -27.10 26.63
N ALA A 36 22.07 -26.22 26.76
CA ALA A 36 21.85 -24.78 26.89
C ALA A 36 21.13 -24.19 25.65
N GLY A 37 21.48 -24.64 24.45
CA GLY A 37 20.82 -24.24 23.20
C GLY A 37 19.40 -24.81 23.00
N ILE A 38 19.06 -25.93 23.63
CA ILE A 38 17.72 -26.53 23.61
C ILE A 38 16.82 -25.89 24.68
N THR A 39 17.35 -25.52 25.85
CA THR A 39 16.57 -24.80 26.88
C THR A 39 16.30 -23.34 26.50
N LEU A 40 17.16 -22.71 25.70
CA LEU A 40 16.92 -21.37 25.13
C LEU A 40 15.94 -21.37 23.94
N LYS A 41 15.62 -22.53 23.36
CA LYS A 41 14.75 -22.66 22.16
C LYS A 41 13.26 -22.80 22.45
N ALA A 42 12.83 -22.79 23.71
CA ALA A 42 11.43 -23.00 24.10
C ALA A 42 10.66 -21.73 24.50
N ASN A 43 11.26 -20.55 24.36
CA ASN A 43 10.53 -19.29 24.47
C ASN A 43 10.45 -18.65 23.08
N ALA A 44 9.52 -19.12 22.26
CA ALA A 44 9.04 -18.27 21.17
C ALA A 44 8.54 -16.97 21.83
N GLU A 45 9.24 -15.88 21.56
CA GLU A 45 8.92 -14.54 22.04
C GLU A 45 7.52 -14.21 21.53
N GLN A 46 6.55 -14.16 22.44
CA GLN A 46 5.24 -13.61 22.13
C GLN A 46 5.44 -12.13 21.79
N PRO A 47 4.68 -11.58 20.81
CA PRO A 47 4.75 -10.18 20.47
C PRO A 47 4.61 -9.31 21.72
N LEU A 48 5.34 -8.20 21.76
CA LEU A 48 5.19 -7.17 22.78
C LEU A 48 3.81 -6.52 22.63
N GLY A 49 2.76 -7.16 23.14
CA GLY A 49 1.38 -6.71 23.08
C GLY A 49 0.94 -6.00 24.36
N VAL A 50 0.34 -4.82 24.21
CA VAL A 50 -0.70 -4.35 25.13
C VAL A 50 -2.02 -4.70 24.46
N ILE A 51 -2.90 -5.39 25.19
CA ILE A 51 -4.25 -5.64 24.70
C ILE A 51 -5.17 -4.63 25.35
N THR A 52 -5.90 -3.88 24.53
CA THR A 52 -7.06 -3.15 25.01
C THR A 52 -8.21 -4.14 25.11
N ARG A 53 -8.57 -4.51 26.33
CA ARG A 53 -9.65 -5.48 26.55
C ARG A 53 -11.03 -4.89 26.31
N LYS A 54 -11.19 -3.61 26.65
CA LYS A 54 -12.49 -2.93 26.59
C LYS A 54 -12.30 -1.42 26.57
N SER A 55 -13.09 -0.72 25.78
CA SER A 55 -13.38 0.69 25.98
C SER A 55 -14.78 0.80 26.55
N GLU A 56 -14.94 1.48 27.68
CA GLU A 56 -16.25 1.79 28.27
C GLU A 56 -16.55 3.26 28.09
N VAL A 57 -17.72 3.57 27.59
CA VAL A 57 -18.25 4.93 27.42
C VAL A 57 -19.74 4.83 27.60
N ALA A 58 -20.37 5.89 28.13
CA ALA A 58 -21.82 5.91 28.23
C ALA A 58 -22.43 5.69 26.83
N PRO A 59 -23.52 4.91 26.70
CA PRO A 59 -24.09 4.59 25.39
C PRO A 59 -24.56 5.84 24.63
N GLU A 60 -24.87 6.92 25.35
CA GLU A 60 -25.26 8.22 24.81
C GLU A 60 -24.87 9.36 25.75
N GLY A 61 -24.79 10.58 25.21
CA GLY A 61 -24.52 11.78 26.01
C GLY A 61 -24.36 13.04 25.17
N VAL A 62 -23.78 14.09 25.78
CA VAL A 62 -23.50 15.35 25.09
C VAL A 62 -22.19 15.22 24.30
N ALA A 63 -22.22 15.49 22.99
CA ALA A 63 -21.06 15.28 22.12
C ALA A 63 -19.87 16.16 22.49
N ARG A 64 -20.10 17.30 23.14
CA ARG A 64 -19.03 18.21 23.61
C ARG A 64 -18.28 17.71 24.85
N GLU A 65 -18.82 16.71 25.54
CA GLU A 65 -18.22 16.15 26.75
C GLU A 65 -18.46 14.64 26.81
N ILE A 66 -17.59 13.91 26.14
CA ILE A 66 -17.55 12.46 26.10
C ILE A 66 -16.52 11.99 27.12
N ARG A 67 -16.95 11.16 28.07
CA ARG A 67 -16.11 10.56 29.11
C ARG A 67 -16.15 9.05 28.95
N GLY A 68 -14.98 8.43 28.93
CA GLY A 68 -14.87 6.98 28.89
C GLY A 68 -13.59 6.49 29.53
N THR A 69 -13.39 5.18 29.52
CA THR A 69 -12.24 4.51 30.09
C THR A 69 -11.72 3.43 29.15
N PHE A 70 -10.40 3.26 29.10
CA PHE A 70 -9.75 2.13 28.45
C PHE A 70 -9.32 1.14 29.53
N GLN A 71 -9.60 -0.14 29.32
CA GLN A 71 -8.99 -1.23 30.09
C GLN A 71 -7.80 -1.76 29.31
N LEU A 72 -6.60 -1.39 29.75
CA LEU A 72 -5.34 -1.83 29.15
C LEU A 72 -4.73 -2.96 29.98
N GLU A 73 -4.30 -4.03 29.32
CA GLU A 73 -3.54 -5.11 29.96
C GLU A 73 -2.19 -5.29 29.25
N ASN A 74 -1.13 -5.36 30.04
CA ASN A 74 0.18 -5.77 29.54
C ASN A 74 0.27 -7.29 29.52
N VAL A 75 0.14 -7.90 28.34
CA VAL A 75 0.27 -9.36 28.16
C VAL A 75 1.71 -9.81 27.89
N THR A 76 2.67 -8.89 27.94
CA THR A 76 4.08 -9.21 27.72
C THR A 76 4.74 -9.74 28.98
N LYS A 77 5.94 -10.30 28.81
CA LYS A 77 6.79 -10.77 29.92
C LYS A 77 7.59 -9.65 30.59
N TYR A 78 7.52 -8.41 30.09
CA TYR A 78 8.33 -7.28 30.55
C TYR A 78 7.46 -6.08 30.94
N PRO A 79 7.92 -5.21 31.85
CA PRO A 79 7.23 -3.94 32.09
C PRO A 79 7.19 -3.09 30.82
N LEU A 80 6.06 -2.42 30.58
CA LEU A 80 5.88 -1.49 29.46
C LEU A 80 5.51 -0.11 29.98
N ILE A 81 6.12 0.90 29.39
CA ILE A 81 5.72 2.30 29.54
C ILE A 81 4.79 2.62 28.37
N ILE A 82 3.55 2.98 28.66
CA ILE A 82 2.56 3.34 27.65
C ILE A 82 2.42 4.86 27.64
N GLU A 83 2.64 5.47 26.48
CA GLU A 83 2.45 6.90 26.26
C GLU A 83 1.29 7.14 25.28
N PHE A 84 0.29 7.92 25.72
CA PHE A 84 -0.82 8.36 24.87
C PHE A 84 -0.48 9.65 24.15
N SER A 85 -0.73 9.68 22.85
CA SER A 85 -0.71 10.93 22.09
C SER A 85 -2.05 11.66 22.26
N PRO A 86 -2.07 12.99 22.46
CA PRO A 86 -3.31 13.75 22.43
C PRO A 86 -3.95 13.63 21.05
N VAL A 87 -5.26 13.45 21.03
CA VAL A 87 -6.03 13.25 19.79
C VAL A 87 -6.80 14.54 19.52
N ARG A 88 -6.30 15.35 18.58
CA ARG A 88 -6.86 16.68 18.28
C ARG A 88 -6.97 16.91 16.78
N THR A 89 -8.17 17.30 16.36
CA THR A 89 -8.45 17.85 15.03
C THR A 89 -9.31 19.11 15.19
N GLU A 90 -9.71 19.72 14.07
CA GLU A 90 -10.73 20.79 14.10
C GLU A 90 -12.12 20.28 14.52
N SER A 91 -12.40 19.00 14.26
CA SER A 91 -13.71 18.40 14.49
C SER A 91 -13.87 17.71 15.85
N TYR A 92 -12.77 17.36 16.52
CA TYR A 92 -12.80 16.73 17.84
C TYR A 92 -11.51 16.96 18.64
N LEU A 93 -11.62 16.83 19.96
CA LEU A 93 -10.50 16.91 20.89
C LEU A 93 -10.70 15.89 22.01
N PHE A 94 -9.73 15.02 22.22
CA PHE A 94 -9.71 14.08 23.35
C PHE A 94 -8.38 14.15 24.11
N ASN A 95 -8.48 14.13 25.43
CA ASN A 95 -7.38 14.04 26.37
C ASN A 95 -7.52 12.76 27.19
N VAL A 96 -6.39 12.11 27.43
CA VAL A 96 -6.29 10.96 28.33
C VAL A 96 -5.78 11.47 29.67
N GLY A 97 -6.42 11.05 30.77
CA GLY A 97 -6.12 11.55 32.12
C GLY A 97 -4.70 11.23 32.57
N GLU A 98 -4.23 10.01 32.29
CA GLU A 98 -2.84 9.61 32.49
C GLU A 98 -2.15 9.41 31.14
N ARG A 99 -1.32 10.37 30.73
CA ARG A 99 -0.62 10.32 29.44
C ARG A 99 0.52 9.32 29.39
N ARG A 100 1.10 8.98 30.53
CA ARG A 100 2.21 8.04 30.65
C ARG A 100 1.99 7.12 31.83
N ILE A 101 1.92 5.83 31.59
CA ILE A 101 1.71 4.81 32.62
C ILE A 101 2.76 3.72 32.49
N ILE A 102 3.04 3.03 33.59
CA ILE A 102 3.88 1.83 33.60
C ILE A 102 2.96 0.67 33.93
N LEU A 103 2.93 -0.35 33.08
CA LEU A 103 2.21 -1.60 33.32
C LEU A 103 3.21 -2.73 33.47
N LYS A 104 3.17 -3.42 34.61
CA LYS A 104 3.93 -4.65 34.85
C LYS A 104 3.36 -5.82 34.04
N PRO A 105 4.13 -6.90 33.81
CA PRO A 105 3.62 -8.12 33.19
C PRO A 105 2.34 -8.62 33.87
N GLY A 106 1.28 -8.83 33.09
CA GLY A 106 -0.04 -9.27 33.55
C GLY A 106 -0.87 -8.21 34.28
N GLU A 107 -0.36 -6.98 34.44
CA GLU A 107 -1.10 -5.90 35.06
C GLU A 107 -2.17 -5.36 34.11
N SER A 108 -3.37 -5.14 34.65
CA SER A 108 -4.45 -4.43 33.98
C SER A 108 -4.68 -3.09 34.66
N LYS A 109 -4.88 -2.02 33.88
CA LYS A 109 -5.17 -0.68 34.38
C LYS A 109 -6.27 0.00 33.58
N GLU A 110 -7.16 0.64 34.30
CA GLU A 110 -8.19 1.49 33.74
C GLU A 110 -7.66 2.91 33.55
N ILE A 111 -7.82 3.46 32.34
CA ILE A 111 -7.35 4.79 31.99
C ILE A 111 -8.52 5.63 31.48
N ALA A 112 -8.87 6.67 32.23
CA ALA A 112 -9.93 7.59 31.83
C ALA A 112 -9.49 8.50 30.68
N TYR A 113 -10.43 8.81 29.79
CA TYR A 113 -10.32 9.87 28.80
C TYR A 113 -11.54 10.80 28.84
N ILE A 114 -11.31 12.04 28.43
CA ILE A 114 -12.34 13.06 28.26
C ILE A 114 -12.11 13.81 26.96
N GLY A 115 -13.17 14.07 26.22
CA GLY A 115 -13.08 14.84 25.00
C GLY A 115 -14.42 15.34 24.51
N GLY A 116 -14.44 15.79 23.26
CA GLY A 116 -15.65 16.20 22.59
C GLY A 116 -15.52 16.13 21.08
N ILE A 117 -16.64 15.91 20.42
CA ILE A 117 -16.83 15.96 18.98
C ILE A 117 -17.75 17.15 18.69
N PHE A 118 -17.29 18.04 17.82
CA PHE A 118 -17.91 19.35 17.59
C PHE A 118 -18.78 19.39 16.33
N GLN A 119 -18.85 18.29 15.59
CA GLN A 119 -19.57 18.19 14.33
C GLN A 119 -20.43 16.92 14.30
N ASP A 120 -21.60 17.02 13.69
CA ASP A 120 -22.48 15.88 13.46
C ASP A 120 -21.85 14.92 12.42
N GLY A 121 -22.19 13.63 12.53
CA GLY A 121 -21.71 12.58 11.64
C GLY A 121 -21.35 11.28 12.34
N LYS A 122 -20.80 10.33 11.57
CA LYS A 122 -20.23 9.10 12.10
C LYS A 122 -18.75 9.35 12.38
N TRP A 123 -18.24 8.91 13.52
CA TRP A 123 -16.88 9.21 13.97
C TRP A 123 -16.18 7.94 14.43
N GLN A 124 -14.94 7.78 13.99
CA GLN A 124 -13.95 6.88 14.57
C GLN A 124 -12.85 7.75 15.14
N ILE A 125 -12.60 7.62 16.44
CA ILE A 125 -11.52 8.33 17.14
C ILE A 125 -10.44 7.29 17.42
N ASN A 126 -9.26 7.53 16.87
CA ASN A 126 -8.10 6.65 16.99
C ASN A 126 -7.17 7.21 18.08
N PHE A 127 -7.03 6.50 19.20
CA PHE A 127 -6.05 6.81 20.23
C PHE A 127 -4.76 6.07 19.93
N GLN A 128 -3.69 6.81 19.62
CA GLN A 128 -2.37 6.21 19.39
C GLN A 128 -1.62 6.06 20.71
N LEU A 129 -1.14 4.85 20.96
CA LEU A 129 -0.32 4.48 22.10
C LEU A 129 1.08 4.16 21.61
N ARG A 130 2.09 4.82 22.19
CA ARG A 130 3.49 4.42 22.07
C ARG A 130 3.80 3.47 23.21
N LEU A 131 4.30 2.29 22.88
CA LEU A 131 4.76 1.30 23.83
C LEU A 131 6.28 1.46 23.93
N LEU A 132 6.78 1.81 25.10
CA LEU A 132 8.22 1.93 25.35
C LEU A 132 8.66 0.86 26.35
N SER A 133 9.90 0.40 26.24
CA SER A 133 10.54 -0.44 27.26
C SER A 133 10.73 0.35 28.55
N GLU A 134 11.10 -0.32 29.64
CA GLU A 134 11.47 0.33 30.91
C GLU A 134 12.62 1.34 30.74
N GLN A 135 13.49 1.14 29.75
CA GLN A 135 14.58 2.05 29.38
C GLN A 135 14.12 3.22 28.49
N GLY A 136 12.83 3.29 28.14
CA GLY A 136 12.28 4.34 27.28
C GLY A 136 12.48 4.14 25.78
N ILE A 137 12.92 2.94 25.34
CA ILE A 137 13.10 2.62 23.93
C ILE A 137 11.75 2.27 23.31
N LEU A 138 11.42 2.79 22.13
CA LEU A 138 10.16 2.47 21.44
C LEU A 138 10.10 0.98 21.10
N ALA A 139 9.22 0.28 21.80
CA ALA A 139 8.94 -1.15 21.66
C ALA A 139 7.76 -1.44 20.72
N GLY A 140 6.96 -0.43 20.37
CA GLY A 140 5.87 -0.58 19.41
C GLY A 140 4.88 0.58 19.41
N ARG A 141 3.92 0.53 18.50
CA ARG A 141 2.75 1.43 18.48
C ARG A 141 1.48 0.58 18.46
N HIS A 142 0.45 1.05 19.15
CA HIS A 142 -0.87 0.42 19.17
C HIS A 142 -1.93 1.50 18.98
N THR A 143 -3.09 1.11 18.46
CA THR A 143 -4.24 2.02 18.28
C THR A 143 -5.45 1.47 19.00
N VAL A 144 -6.18 2.35 19.67
CA VAL A 144 -7.47 2.05 20.28
C VAL A 144 -8.54 2.91 19.64
N ASP A 145 -9.52 2.25 19.05
CA ASP A 145 -10.59 2.92 18.33
C ASP A 145 -11.85 2.98 19.16
N VAL A 146 -12.49 4.14 19.16
CA VAL A 146 -13.84 4.33 19.69
C VAL A 146 -14.72 4.97 18.63
N TYR A 147 -16.00 4.61 18.67
CA TYR A 147 -16.93 4.84 17.58
C TYR A 147 -18.15 5.60 18.09
N PHE A 148 -18.49 6.70 17.43
CA PHE A 148 -19.61 7.56 17.81
C PHE A 148 -20.47 7.95 16.61
N LEU A 149 -21.79 7.93 16.77
CA LEU A 149 -22.70 8.71 15.93
C LEU A 149 -22.99 10.02 16.66
N VAL A 150 -22.83 11.16 16.00
CA VAL A 150 -23.14 12.47 16.57
C VAL A 150 -24.24 13.13 15.75
N GLU A 151 -25.34 13.48 16.42
CA GLU A 151 -26.47 14.16 15.81
C GLU A 151 -27.00 15.23 16.76
N LYS A 152 -27.13 16.46 16.24
CA LYS A 152 -27.66 17.62 16.97
C LYS A 152 -26.93 17.83 18.31
N GLY A 153 -25.61 17.66 18.29
CA GLY A 153 -24.75 17.83 19.46
C GLY A 153 -24.88 16.77 20.56
N LYS A 154 -25.58 15.66 20.31
CA LYS A 154 -25.58 14.45 21.15
C LYS A 154 -24.77 13.35 20.49
N TYR A 155 -24.06 12.56 21.28
CA TYR A 155 -23.39 11.36 20.77
C TYR A 155 -24.15 10.10 21.18
N GLN A 156 -24.00 9.07 20.37
CA GLN A 156 -24.33 7.69 20.68
C GLN A 156 -23.06 6.85 20.46
N ALA A 157 -22.57 6.19 21.50
CA ALA A 157 -21.48 5.24 21.39
C ALA A 157 -21.94 4.03 20.59
N SER A 158 -21.08 3.57 19.69
CA SER A 158 -21.43 2.53 18.72
C SER A 158 -20.25 1.59 18.52
N THR A 159 -20.37 0.72 17.52
CA THR A 159 -19.26 -0.11 17.06
C THR A 159 -18.98 0.20 15.60
N TYR A 160 -17.82 -0.23 15.14
CA TYR A 160 -17.46 -0.14 13.73
C TYR A 160 -18.55 -0.76 12.84
N GLU A 161 -19.01 -1.97 13.21
CA GLU A 161 -20.05 -2.72 12.52
C GLU A 161 -21.35 -1.92 12.41
N LYS A 162 -21.78 -1.31 13.51
CA LYS A 162 -23.03 -0.55 13.58
C LYS A 162 -22.98 0.81 12.90
N LEU A 163 -21.81 1.42 12.74
CA LEU A 163 -21.70 2.71 12.07
C LEU A 163 -21.41 2.57 10.58
N PHE A 164 -20.50 1.67 10.24
CA PHE A 164 -19.89 1.62 8.92
C PHE A 164 -20.23 0.33 8.17
N LEU A 165 -20.72 -0.70 8.85
CA LEU A 165 -21.09 -1.99 8.23
C LEU A 165 -22.60 -2.25 8.19
N VAL A 166 -23.44 -1.28 8.57
CA VAL A 166 -24.90 -1.44 8.47
C VAL A 166 -25.25 -1.84 7.04
N PRO A 167 -25.98 -2.95 6.84
CA PRO A 167 -26.45 -3.34 5.52
C PRO A 167 -27.20 -2.16 4.91
N ASP A 168 -26.77 -1.82 3.70
CA ASP A 168 -27.46 -1.02 2.70
C ASP A 168 -28.97 -0.94 3.00
N VAL A 169 -29.43 0.18 3.57
CA VAL A 169 -30.84 0.56 3.47
C VAL A 169 -31.02 0.96 2.01
N ARG A 170 -31.08 -0.06 1.16
CA ARG A 170 -31.64 0.05 -0.18
C ARG A 170 -33.05 0.63 -0.03
N ASP A 171 -33.36 1.58 -0.89
CA ASP A 171 -34.72 1.92 -1.34
C ASP A 171 -35.53 3.05 -0.67
N SER A 172 -34.95 4.11 -0.09
CA SER A 172 -35.84 5.24 0.30
C SER A 172 -35.38 6.69 0.13
N VAL A 173 -34.14 6.99 -0.26
CA VAL A 173 -33.69 8.40 -0.38
C VAL A 173 -33.19 8.81 -1.77
N LEU A 174 -32.98 7.86 -2.69
CA LEU A 174 -32.75 8.18 -4.10
C LEU A 174 -34.07 7.99 -4.86
N GLY A 175 -34.87 9.06 -4.88
CA GLY A 175 -36.07 9.14 -5.72
C GLY A 175 -35.74 8.80 -7.18
N ASP A 176 -36.60 7.96 -7.75
CA ASP A 176 -36.76 7.61 -9.16
C ASP A 176 -35.62 6.85 -9.87
N SER A 177 -35.77 5.52 -9.83
CA SER A 177 -35.42 4.50 -10.85
C SER A 177 -34.02 4.55 -11.47
N PHE A 178 -33.13 3.67 -11.01
CA PHE A 178 -31.97 3.22 -11.77
C PHE A 178 -32.28 1.91 -12.50
N SER A 179 -32.25 1.94 -13.83
CA SER A 179 -31.95 0.73 -14.60
C SER A 179 -30.44 0.44 -14.47
N VAL A 180 -30.12 -0.69 -13.84
CA VAL A 180 -28.79 -1.27 -13.87
C VAL A 180 -28.58 -1.87 -15.26
N ASN A 181 -27.97 -1.12 -16.18
CA ASN A 181 -27.36 -1.77 -17.32
C ASN A 181 -26.09 -2.46 -16.83
N GLN A 182 -26.14 -3.80 -16.76
CA GLN A 182 -24.94 -4.62 -16.82
C GLN A 182 -24.28 -4.34 -18.16
N ASP A 183 -23.20 -3.56 -18.15
CA ASP A 183 -22.30 -3.46 -19.29
C ASP A 183 -21.67 -4.86 -19.43
N ASP A 184 -22.07 -5.62 -20.45
CA ASP A 184 -21.70 -7.04 -20.67
C ASP A 184 -20.23 -7.25 -21.07
N GLY A 185 -19.37 -6.26 -20.84
CA GLY A 185 -17.96 -6.31 -21.20
C GLY A 185 -17.69 -6.33 -22.71
N SER A 186 -18.70 -6.16 -23.57
CA SER A 186 -18.54 -6.13 -25.02
C SER A 186 -18.45 -4.71 -25.59
N ILE A 187 -17.42 -3.97 -25.20
CA ILE A 187 -17.07 -2.74 -25.93
C ILE A 187 -16.52 -3.14 -27.32
N PRO A 188 -17.08 -2.64 -28.43
CA PRO A 188 -16.43 -2.76 -29.73
C PRO A 188 -15.07 -2.07 -29.65
N ARG A 189 -13.98 -2.81 -29.85
CA ARG A 189 -12.62 -2.28 -29.88
C ARG A 189 -12.55 -1.15 -30.90
N ALA A 190 -12.51 0.09 -30.43
CA ALA A 190 -11.88 1.16 -31.18
C ALA A 190 -10.38 0.81 -31.32
N PRO A 191 -9.77 1.00 -32.49
CA PRO A 191 -8.33 0.83 -32.64
C PRO A 191 -7.61 1.72 -31.62
N LEU A 192 -6.54 1.21 -31.03
CA LEU A 192 -5.62 1.91 -30.12
C LEU A 192 -4.93 3.10 -30.84
N GLY A 193 -5.70 4.13 -31.18
CA GLY A 193 -5.23 5.37 -31.77
C GLY A 193 -5.42 6.52 -30.78
N ASP A 194 -4.30 7.19 -30.48
CA ASP A 194 -4.21 8.48 -29.79
C ASP A 194 -4.78 8.56 -28.37
N ILE A 195 -4.10 7.89 -27.44
CA ILE A 195 -3.99 8.45 -26.09
C ILE A 195 -2.96 9.58 -26.17
N ARG A 196 -3.43 10.83 -26.25
CA ARG A 196 -2.56 12.01 -26.11
C ARG A 196 -2.14 12.15 -24.65
N TYR A 197 -1.03 11.50 -24.31
CA TYR A 197 -0.26 11.81 -23.10
C TYR A 197 0.53 13.12 -23.33
N PRO A 198 0.74 13.97 -22.30
CA PRO A 198 1.68 15.08 -22.41
C PRO A 198 3.06 14.57 -22.90
N ALA A 199 3.72 15.39 -23.71
CA ALA A 199 4.65 14.98 -24.76
C ALA A 199 5.82 14.06 -24.30
N MET A 200 5.77 12.84 -24.83
CA MET A 200 6.75 11.73 -24.75
C MET A 200 8.15 12.04 -25.35
N LYS A 201 8.39 13.25 -25.86
CA LYS A 201 9.55 13.56 -26.72
C LYS A 201 10.85 13.79 -25.94
N ASP A 202 10.77 14.09 -24.64
CA ASP A 202 11.95 14.34 -23.80
C ASP A 202 12.51 13.07 -23.14
N LEU A 203 11.71 12.00 -23.03
CA LEU A 203 12.09 10.73 -22.39
C LEU A 203 13.04 9.85 -23.23
N LEU A 204 12.93 9.89 -24.57
CA LEU A 204 13.83 9.15 -25.46
C LEU A 204 15.26 9.73 -25.48
N ASN A 205 15.43 11.00 -25.07
CA ASN A 205 16.74 11.62 -24.91
C ASN A 205 17.36 11.30 -23.53
N MET A 206 16.55 11.13 -22.47
CA MET A 206 17.04 10.75 -21.13
C MET A 206 17.52 9.28 -21.03
N GLN A 207 16.98 8.37 -21.85
CA GLN A 207 17.47 6.98 -21.90
C GLN A 207 18.88 6.84 -22.49
N ARG A 208 19.41 7.87 -23.16
CA ARG A 208 20.76 7.83 -23.76
C ARG A 208 21.84 8.53 -22.93
N GLU A 209 21.49 9.35 -21.93
CA GLU A 209 22.47 10.20 -21.23
C GLU A 209 22.77 9.85 -19.76
N SER A 210 22.14 8.82 -19.16
CA SER A 210 22.33 8.50 -17.74
C SER A 210 23.46 7.49 -17.48
N ILE A 211 24.70 7.89 -17.77
CA ILE A 211 25.91 7.24 -17.21
C ILE A 211 26.15 7.82 -15.80
N LEU A 212 26.46 6.92 -14.85
CA LEU A 212 26.85 7.19 -13.46
C LEU A 212 27.54 8.57 -13.27
N LYS A 213 26.99 9.42 -12.41
CA LYS A 213 27.72 10.56 -11.84
C LYS A 213 28.20 10.20 -10.44
N ILE A 214 29.53 10.23 -10.26
CA ILE A 214 30.22 10.18 -8.97
C ILE A 214 30.63 11.63 -8.64
N PRO A 215 30.53 12.11 -7.38
CA PRO A 215 31.13 13.39 -6.98
C PRO A 215 32.64 13.33 -7.18
N THR A 216 33.20 14.28 -7.91
CA THR A 216 34.62 14.31 -8.24
C THR A 216 35.38 15.03 -7.13
N GLU A 217 36.19 14.30 -6.35
CA GLU A 217 37.45 14.84 -5.81
C GLU A 217 38.60 13.82 -5.88
N SER A 218 39.59 14.20 -6.68
CA SER A 218 41.02 13.82 -6.74
C SER A 218 41.47 12.39 -7.14
N SER A 219 42.11 12.39 -8.32
CA SER A 219 43.29 11.63 -8.78
C SER A 219 43.28 10.10 -8.82
N GLY A 220 43.14 9.57 -10.04
CA GLY A 220 43.61 8.25 -10.44
C GLY A 220 42.96 7.81 -11.75
N LYS A 221 43.69 7.91 -12.88
CA LYS A 221 43.19 7.50 -14.20
C LYS A 221 42.83 6.00 -14.18
N ALA A 222 41.54 5.69 -14.26
CA ALA A 222 41.03 4.36 -14.58
C ALA A 222 40.17 4.43 -15.85
N GLU A 223 40.35 3.45 -16.74
CA GLU A 223 39.65 3.32 -18.01
C GLU A 223 38.13 3.14 -17.83
N ARG A 224 37.38 3.72 -18.78
CA ARG A 224 35.91 3.74 -18.81
C ARG A 224 35.36 2.39 -19.32
N PRO A 225 34.34 1.80 -18.68
CA PRO A 225 33.70 0.58 -19.17
C PRO A 225 32.58 0.84 -20.19
N THR A 226 32.51 -0.02 -21.21
CA THR A 226 31.34 -0.24 -22.09
C THR A 226 30.71 -1.59 -21.78
N VAL A 227 29.40 -1.62 -21.53
CA VAL A 227 28.62 -2.85 -21.34
C VAL A 227 28.00 -3.27 -22.67
N ASN A 228 28.40 -4.43 -23.21
CA ASN A 228 27.72 -5.07 -24.33
C ASN A 228 26.55 -5.92 -23.79
N ILE A 229 25.33 -5.41 -23.93
CA ILE A 229 24.11 -6.21 -23.73
C ILE A 229 23.75 -6.83 -25.08
N THR A 230 24.07 -8.11 -25.28
CA THR A 230 23.54 -8.90 -26.40
C THR A 230 22.06 -9.18 -26.16
N ASN A 231 21.19 -8.55 -26.97
CA ASN A 231 19.77 -8.88 -27.04
C ASN A 231 19.56 -10.31 -27.54
N PRO A 232 18.66 -11.11 -26.95
CA PRO A 232 18.20 -12.35 -27.58
C PRO A 232 17.32 -12.04 -28.80
N THR A 233 17.68 -12.63 -29.94
CA THR A 233 16.95 -12.56 -31.21
C THR A 233 15.58 -13.23 -31.09
N ILE A 234 14.51 -12.44 -31.00
CA ILE A 234 13.13 -12.94 -31.17
C ILE A 234 12.80 -12.92 -32.65
N ARG A 235 12.67 -14.11 -33.26
CA ARG A 235 12.15 -14.29 -34.62
C ARG A 235 10.65 -13.96 -34.64
N GLN A 236 10.26 -12.95 -35.42
CA GLN A 236 8.86 -12.73 -35.78
C GLN A 236 8.42 -13.76 -36.84
N PRO A 237 7.26 -14.42 -36.70
CA PRO A 237 6.68 -15.19 -37.79
C PRO A 237 6.05 -14.25 -38.83
N ASN A 238 6.45 -14.44 -40.08
CA ASN A 238 5.86 -13.84 -41.27
C ASN A 238 4.40 -14.31 -41.43
N ILE A 239 3.43 -13.42 -41.25
CA ILE A 239 2.04 -13.65 -41.67
C ILE A 239 1.76 -12.72 -42.86
N ARG A 240 1.69 -13.33 -44.06
CA ARG A 240 1.18 -12.69 -45.28
C ARG A 240 -0.33 -12.51 -45.14
N GLN A 241 -0.83 -11.28 -45.33
CA GLN A 241 -2.26 -11.04 -45.55
C GLN A 241 -2.58 -11.14 -47.05
N PRO A 242 -3.70 -11.75 -47.45
CA PRO A 242 -4.20 -11.66 -48.82
C PRO A 242 -4.97 -10.35 -49.03
N ILE A 243 -4.61 -9.67 -50.11
CA ILE A 243 -5.31 -8.51 -50.67
C ILE A 243 -6.61 -9.00 -51.30
N LEU A 244 -7.76 -8.51 -50.85
CA LEU A 244 -9.04 -8.64 -51.54
C LEU A 244 -9.57 -7.26 -51.88
N SER A 245 -9.72 -7.02 -53.18
CA SER A 245 -10.24 -5.80 -53.81
C SER A 245 -11.71 -5.56 -53.47
N PRO A 246 -12.16 -4.30 -53.32
CA PRO A 246 -13.58 -3.99 -53.20
C PRO A 246 -14.22 -3.80 -54.58
N THR A 247 -15.31 -4.53 -54.84
CA THR A 247 -16.23 -4.30 -55.97
C THR A 247 -17.33 -3.31 -55.54
N PRO A 248 -17.71 -2.31 -56.37
CA PRO A 248 -18.74 -1.33 -56.03
C PRO A 248 -20.11 -1.66 -56.65
N ILE A 249 -21.19 -1.65 -55.86
CA ILE A 249 -22.60 -1.59 -56.31
C ILE A 249 -23.36 -0.71 -55.29
N LEU A 250 -23.55 0.59 -55.56
CA LEU A 250 -24.70 1.27 -56.20
C LEU A 250 -25.93 1.55 -55.29
N LYS A 251 -26.03 2.84 -54.93
CA LYS A 251 -27.17 3.80 -54.99
C LYS A 251 -28.45 3.66 -54.13
N SER A 252 -28.76 4.85 -53.57
CA SER A 252 -30.07 5.41 -53.15
C SER A 252 -30.57 4.94 -51.79
N LEU A 253 -30.73 5.80 -50.77
CA LEU A 253 -31.47 7.06 -50.76
C LEU A 253 -30.68 8.20 -50.11
N ALA A 254 -30.36 9.23 -50.89
CA ALA A 254 -29.97 10.52 -50.36
C ALA A 254 -31.23 11.24 -49.89
N SER A 255 -31.57 11.09 -48.61
CA SER A 255 -32.33 12.15 -47.95
C SER A 255 -31.41 13.35 -47.84
N ASN A 256 -31.92 14.53 -48.20
CA ASN A 256 -31.26 15.81 -47.94
C ASN A 256 -31.16 16.00 -46.42
N LYS A 257 -30.21 15.30 -45.80
CA LYS A 257 -29.78 15.55 -44.43
C LYS A 257 -28.90 16.77 -44.54
N THR A 258 -29.52 17.94 -44.39
CA THR A 258 -28.81 19.21 -44.18
C THR A 258 -27.69 18.92 -43.20
N LEU A 259 -26.45 18.87 -43.70
CA LEU A 259 -25.24 18.78 -42.88
C LEU A 259 -25.17 20.11 -42.15
N LEU A 260 -26.00 20.26 -41.11
CA LEU A 260 -25.79 21.23 -40.07
C LEU A 260 -24.36 20.99 -39.61
N ALA A 261 -23.48 21.96 -39.86
CA ALA A 261 -22.14 21.94 -39.32
C ALA A 261 -22.28 21.70 -37.82
N SER A 262 -22.05 20.46 -37.37
CA SER A 262 -22.20 20.13 -35.97
C SER A 262 -21.02 20.79 -35.29
N GLY A 263 -21.26 21.93 -34.65
CA GLY A 263 -20.25 22.55 -33.81
C GLY A 263 -19.74 21.54 -32.79
N THR A 264 -18.53 21.71 -32.30
CA THR A 264 -18.02 20.91 -31.18
C THR A 264 -18.25 21.69 -29.90
N VAL A 265 -18.93 21.08 -28.92
CA VAL A 265 -19.02 21.59 -27.56
C VAL A 265 -17.67 21.41 -26.90
N GLN A 266 -17.13 22.50 -26.36
CA GLN A 266 -16.01 22.52 -25.42
C GLN A 266 -16.58 22.74 -24.02
N ALA A 267 -16.67 21.66 -23.23
CA ALA A 267 -17.13 21.71 -21.86
C ALA A 267 -15.94 21.70 -20.89
N LYS A 268 -16.03 22.46 -19.80
CA LYS A 268 -15.03 22.46 -18.73
C LYS A 268 -15.66 22.57 -17.36
N GLY A 269 -14.92 22.21 -16.33
CA GLY A 269 -15.34 22.39 -14.95
C GLY A 269 -14.24 22.02 -13.95
N VAL A 270 -14.61 22.00 -12.68
CA VAL A 270 -13.78 21.55 -11.57
C VAL A 270 -14.54 20.50 -10.77
N PHE A 271 -13.88 19.41 -10.42
CA PHE A 271 -14.42 18.38 -9.55
C PHE A 271 -13.47 18.14 -8.37
N SER A 272 -14.03 18.16 -7.17
CA SER A 272 -13.30 17.99 -5.91
C SER A 272 -14.01 16.96 -5.05
N TRP A 273 -13.33 16.44 -4.03
CA TRP A 273 -13.95 15.67 -2.97
C TRP A 273 -13.69 16.33 -1.62
N LYS A 274 -14.60 16.14 -0.68
CA LYS A 274 -14.45 16.58 0.70
C LYS A 274 -13.95 15.39 1.54
N GLY A 275 -12.76 15.50 2.10
CA GLY A 275 -12.14 14.44 2.89
C GLY A 275 -12.66 14.33 4.31
N MET A 276 -12.25 13.27 5.01
CA MET A 276 -12.47 13.07 6.44
C MET A 276 -11.80 14.14 7.30
N ASP A 277 -10.80 14.83 6.76
CA ASP A 277 -10.24 16.07 7.32
C ASP A 277 -11.16 17.30 7.14
N ASN A 278 -12.32 17.12 6.50
CA ASN A 278 -13.28 18.13 6.09
C ASN A 278 -12.73 19.19 5.12
N LEU A 279 -11.57 18.95 4.51
CA LEU A 279 -10.99 19.82 3.50
C LEU A 279 -11.41 19.39 2.09
N LEU A 280 -11.35 20.33 1.16
CA LEU A 280 -11.57 20.05 -0.26
C LEU A 280 -10.25 19.67 -0.91
N HIS A 281 -10.29 18.56 -1.63
CA HIS A 281 -9.17 18.00 -2.35
C HIS A 281 -9.53 17.84 -3.84
N PRO A 282 -8.56 18.02 -4.76
CA PRO A 282 -8.80 17.74 -6.16
C PRO A 282 -9.12 16.25 -6.34
N ALA A 283 -10.13 15.93 -7.16
CA ALA A 283 -10.48 14.56 -7.52
C ALA A 283 -9.56 14.02 -8.62
N PHE A 284 -8.25 14.20 -8.43
CA PHE A 284 -7.22 13.83 -9.38
C PHE A 284 -7.37 12.36 -9.80
N GLY A 285 -7.37 12.12 -11.10
CA GLY A 285 -7.44 10.78 -11.67
C GLY A 285 -8.86 10.23 -11.79
N TRP A 286 -9.89 10.88 -11.23
CA TRP A 286 -11.28 10.46 -11.45
C TRP A 286 -11.70 10.69 -12.90
N ARG A 287 -12.80 10.06 -13.33
CA ARG A 287 -13.37 10.24 -14.66
C ARG A 287 -14.50 11.25 -14.64
N VAL A 288 -14.53 12.11 -15.66
CA VAL A 288 -15.72 12.88 -16.03
C VAL A 288 -16.31 12.32 -17.32
N ARG A 289 -17.62 12.13 -17.36
CA ARG A 289 -18.38 11.60 -18.50
C ARG A 289 -19.49 12.56 -18.86
N ALA A 290 -19.57 12.95 -20.14
CA ALA A 290 -20.74 13.64 -20.66
C ALA A 290 -21.73 12.62 -21.24
N TRP A 291 -22.99 12.73 -20.85
CA TRP A 291 -24.09 11.89 -21.33
C TRP A 291 -25.12 12.76 -22.05
N ARG A 292 -25.74 12.23 -23.12
CA ARG A 292 -26.82 12.90 -23.85
C ARG A 292 -28.05 12.00 -23.94
N LEU A 293 -29.23 12.56 -23.72
CA LEU A 293 -30.49 11.86 -23.91
C LEU A 293 -30.83 11.77 -25.41
N GLN A 294 -30.84 10.57 -25.97
CA GLN A 294 -31.14 10.26 -27.37
C GLN A 294 -32.17 9.13 -27.43
N GLY A 295 -33.33 9.38 -28.05
CA GLY A 295 -34.38 8.37 -28.18
C GLY A 295 -34.83 7.77 -26.84
N GLY A 296 -34.87 8.59 -25.78
CA GLY A 296 -35.23 8.14 -24.42
C GLY A 296 -34.09 7.51 -23.62
N ASN A 297 -32.92 7.27 -24.23
CA ASN A 297 -31.77 6.63 -23.58
C ASN A 297 -30.62 7.60 -23.35
N TRP A 298 -29.92 7.47 -22.23
CA TRP A 298 -28.69 8.22 -21.97
C TRP A 298 -27.51 7.53 -22.66
N VAL A 299 -26.88 8.24 -23.59
CA VAL A 299 -25.71 7.76 -24.35
C VAL A 299 -24.48 8.59 -23.97
N LYS A 300 -23.37 7.92 -23.68
CA LYS A 300 -22.10 8.59 -23.37
C LYS A 300 -21.55 9.24 -24.63
N VAL A 301 -21.29 10.55 -24.60
CA VAL A 301 -20.82 11.33 -25.76
C VAL A 301 -19.38 11.79 -25.63
N ALA A 302 -18.83 11.86 -24.41
CA ALA A 302 -17.41 12.06 -24.15
C ALA A 302 -17.02 11.57 -22.75
N GLU A 303 -15.74 11.32 -22.55
CA GLU A 303 -15.12 10.96 -21.28
C GLU A 303 -13.68 11.47 -21.24
N ASP A 304 -13.24 11.96 -20.08
CA ASP A 304 -11.84 12.34 -19.84
C ASP A 304 -11.53 12.22 -18.33
N TRP A 305 -10.30 12.56 -17.97
CA TRP A 305 -9.79 12.53 -16.61
C TRP A 305 -9.87 13.91 -15.95
N ILE A 306 -9.98 13.88 -14.63
CA ILE A 306 -9.80 15.07 -13.79
C ILE A 306 -8.31 15.22 -13.48
N GLU A 307 -7.78 16.41 -13.75
CA GLU A 307 -6.37 16.76 -13.56
C GLU A 307 -6.00 16.92 -12.08
N SER A 308 -4.70 17.04 -11.79
CA SER A 308 -4.18 17.15 -10.41
C SER A 308 -4.65 18.40 -9.67
N ASN A 309 -5.09 19.43 -10.40
CA ASN A 309 -5.71 20.64 -9.86
C ASN A 309 -7.25 20.56 -9.73
N GLY A 310 -7.84 19.39 -10.03
CA GLY A 310 -9.30 19.17 -10.02
C GLY A 310 -10.03 19.66 -11.27
N SER A 311 -9.35 20.31 -12.20
CA SER A 311 -9.96 20.77 -13.45
C SER A 311 -10.13 19.64 -14.46
N TRP A 312 -11.07 19.81 -15.39
CA TRP A 312 -11.27 18.88 -16.51
C TRP A 312 -11.82 19.64 -17.72
N ASN A 313 -11.55 19.11 -18.91
CA ASN A 313 -12.06 19.61 -20.18
C ASN A 313 -12.58 18.45 -21.03
N LEU A 314 -13.67 18.64 -21.77
CA LEU A 314 -14.28 17.64 -22.64
C LEU A 314 -14.67 18.27 -23.97
N SER A 315 -14.48 17.53 -25.06
CA SER A 315 -14.99 17.89 -26.38
C SER A 315 -16.01 16.86 -26.86
N PHE A 316 -17.19 17.30 -27.30
CA PHE A 316 -18.18 16.40 -27.92
C PHE A 316 -19.05 17.11 -28.97
N PRO A 317 -19.63 16.40 -29.96
CA PRO A 317 -20.45 17.02 -30.99
C PRO A 317 -21.68 17.73 -30.43
N GLN A 318 -21.98 18.95 -30.89
CA GLN A 318 -23.22 19.67 -30.63
C GLN A 318 -24.37 18.97 -31.35
N GLN A 319 -25.34 18.46 -30.59
CA GLN A 319 -26.58 17.90 -31.12
C GLN A 319 -27.71 18.22 -30.15
N ALA A 320 -28.95 18.15 -30.64
CA ALA A 320 -30.14 18.31 -29.82
C ALA A 320 -30.22 17.20 -28.74
N GLY A 321 -30.88 17.52 -27.63
CA GLY A 321 -31.10 16.61 -26.51
C GLY A 321 -30.50 17.13 -25.20
N LYS A 322 -31.05 16.63 -24.09
CA LYS A 322 -30.55 16.98 -22.76
C LYS A 322 -29.14 16.41 -22.56
N VAL A 323 -28.29 17.14 -21.84
CA VAL A 323 -26.93 16.72 -21.49
C VAL A 323 -26.79 16.66 -19.97
N LYS A 324 -26.01 15.73 -19.44
CA LYS A 324 -25.59 15.74 -18.03
C LYS A 324 -24.14 15.27 -17.90
N PHE A 325 -23.49 15.70 -16.83
CA PHE A 325 -22.13 15.30 -16.50
C PHE A 325 -22.15 14.31 -15.34
N GLN A 326 -21.32 13.28 -15.43
CA GLN A 326 -21.17 12.25 -14.40
C GLN A 326 -19.70 12.14 -14.03
N TYR A 327 -19.42 12.16 -12.73
CA TYR A 327 -18.09 11.99 -12.16
C TYR A 327 -17.99 10.60 -11.55
N VAL A 328 -16.95 9.84 -11.87
CA VAL A 328 -16.82 8.43 -11.47
C VAL A 328 -15.47 8.20 -10.83
N ALA A 329 -15.46 7.61 -9.64
CA ALA A 329 -14.25 7.16 -8.95
C ALA A 329 -13.72 5.89 -9.64
N PHE A 330 -13.14 6.05 -10.83
CA PHE A 330 -12.61 4.96 -11.65
C PHE A 330 -11.24 5.36 -12.16
N ASN A 331 -10.24 4.48 -12.00
CA ASN A 331 -8.98 4.53 -12.71
C ASN A 331 -8.76 3.22 -13.46
N ARG A 332 -7.88 3.23 -14.47
CA ARG A 332 -7.47 2.00 -15.16
C ARG A 332 -6.54 1.15 -14.30
N PHE A 333 -5.82 1.76 -13.37
CA PHE A 333 -4.99 1.08 -12.39
C PHE A 333 -5.84 0.37 -11.32
N PHE A 334 -6.82 1.07 -10.74
CA PHE A 334 -7.73 0.53 -9.73
C PHE A 334 -9.12 1.16 -9.81
N THR A 335 -10.13 0.42 -9.35
CA THR A 335 -11.54 0.83 -9.35
C THR A 335 -12.17 0.54 -8.00
N PRO A 336 -12.37 1.58 -7.16
CA PRO A 336 -13.22 1.48 -5.99
C PRO A 336 -14.67 1.17 -6.37
N GLN A 337 -15.23 0.16 -5.73
CA GLN A 337 -16.58 -0.33 -5.98
C GLN A 337 -17.19 -0.94 -4.72
N THR A 338 -18.51 -1.02 -4.69
CA THR A 338 -19.24 -1.72 -3.63
C THR A 338 -19.02 -3.24 -3.73
N SER A 339 -19.48 -3.98 -2.72
CA SER A 339 -19.51 -5.45 -2.74
C SER A 339 -20.35 -6.02 -3.89
N SER A 340 -21.29 -5.25 -4.45
CA SER A 340 -22.10 -5.61 -5.62
C SER A 340 -21.39 -5.31 -6.95
N GLY A 341 -20.20 -4.70 -6.92
CA GLY A 341 -19.45 -4.31 -8.11
C GLY A 341 -19.82 -2.93 -8.67
N ASP A 342 -20.65 -2.15 -7.96
CA ASP A 342 -21.05 -0.83 -8.42
C ASP A 342 -19.96 0.21 -8.19
N THR A 343 -19.59 0.94 -9.23
CA THR A 343 -18.64 2.06 -9.11
C THR A 343 -19.33 3.30 -8.54
N TYR A 344 -18.62 4.03 -7.68
CA TYR A 344 -19.11 5.29 -7.13
C TYR A 344 -19.20 6.40 -8.17
N ARG A 345 -20.33 7.10 -8.18
CA ARG A 345 -20.62 8.14 -9.17
C ARG A 345 -21.47 9.28 -8.62
N TRP A 346 -21.20 10.47 -9.11
CA TRP A 346 -21.95 11.70 -8.85
C TRP A 346 -22.47 12.23 -10.17
N VAL A 347 -23.75 12.62 -10.21
CA VAL A 347 -24.41 13.04 -11.44
C VAL A 347 -24.84 14.49 -11.28
N GLY A 348 -24.31 15.36 -12.15
CA GLY A 348 -24.74 16.74 -12.25
C GLY A 348 -26.14 16.87 -12.87
N PRO A 349 -26.74 18.07 -12.84
CA PRO A 349 -28.09 18.32 -13.29
C PRO A 349 -28.21 18.11 -14.80
N GLU A 350 -29.42 17.76 -15.22
CA GLU A 350 -29.76 17.75 -16.63
C GLU A 350 -29.79 19.17 -17.18
N ARG A 351 -29.08 19.40 -18.28
CA ARG A 351 -29.07 20.64 -19.05
C ARG A 351 -29.95 20.42 -20.28
N SER A 352 -30.97 21.26 -20.47
CA SER A 352 -31.83 21.22 -21.66
C SER A 352 -31.05 21.51 -22.94
N SER A 353 -29.98 22.29 -22.84
CA SER A 353 -29.00 22.54 -23.89
C SER A 353 -27.65 22.94 -23.27
N VAL A 354 -26.58 22.80 -24.05
CA VAL A 354 -25.24 23.30 -23.74
C VAL A 354 -24.76 24.15 -24.92
N SER A 355 -24.08 25.26 -24.65
CA SER A 355 -23.47 26.09 -25.70
C SER A 355 -22.19 25.44 -26.24
N LEU A 356 -21.64 25.98 -27.34
CA LEU A 356 -20.35 25.52 -27.87
C LEU A 356 -19.19 25.69 -26.87
N THR A 357 -19.33 26.58 -25.88
CA THR A 357 -18.40 26.79 -24.79
C THR A 357 -19.15 26.68 -23.46
N HIS A 358 -19.20 25.47 -22.91
CA HIS A 358 -19.94 25.16 -21.69
C HIS A 358 -19.02 25.17 -20.47
N ASN A 359 -19.42 25.86 -19.41
CA ASN A 359 -18.75 25.78 -18.11
C ASN A 359 -19.72 25.15 -17.10
N GLU A 360 -19.39 23.94 -16.64
CA GLU A 360 -20.20 23.18 -15.71
C GLU A 360 -20.05 23.65 -14.25
N GLY A 361 -19.05 24.51 -13.98
CA GLY A 361 -18.76 25.04 -12.65
C GLY A 361 -17.98 24.07 -11.77
N GLY A 362 -18.06 24.29 -10.46
CA GLY A 362 -17.43 23.46 -9.43
C GLY A 362 -18.41 22.44 -8.85
N TRP A 363 -17.97 21.20 -8.70
CA TRP A 363 -18.74 20.09 -8.17
C TRP A 363 -17.94 19.36 -7.09
N ILE A 364 -18.64 18.85 -6.07
CA ILE A 364 -18.02 18.23 -4.90
C ILE A 364 -18.65 16.86 -4.64
N ALA A 365 -17.81 15.83 -4.46
CA ALA A 365 -18.18 14.58 -3.81
C ALA A 365 -17.93 14.69 -2.30
N ASP A 366 -18.97 14.65 -1.47
CA ASP A 366 -18.76 14.56 -0.03
C ASP A 366 -18.41 13.12 0.38
N THR A 367 -17.14 12.88 0.73
CA THR A 367 -16.63 11.60 1.22
C THR A 367 -16.17 11.69 2.67
N SER A 368 -16.53 12.75 3.41
CA SER A 368 -16.15 12.92 4.81
C SER A 368 -17.03 12.11 5.77
N GLY A 369 -18.21 11.70 5.31
CA GLY A 369 -19.21 10.97 6.08
C GLY A 369 -20.05 10.00 5.26
N GLY A 370 -21.09 9.45 5.91
CA GLY A 370 -22.05 8.55 5.26
C GLY A 370 -21.47 7.18 4.88
N ALA A 371 -22.07 6.55 3.85
CA ALA A 371 -21.69 5.22 3.36
C ALA A 371 -20.41 5.21 2.51
N VAL A 372 -19.93 6.39 2.09
CA VAL A 372 -18.72 6.58 1.28
C VAL A 372 -17.60 7.26 2.06
N ARG A 373 -17.70 7.30 3.40
CA ARG A 373 -16.68 7.89 4.26
C ARG A 373 -15.33 7.25 3.97
N GLY A 374 -14.35 8.07 3.62
CA GLY A 374 -12.98 7.62 3.35
C GLY A 374 -12.68 7.30 1.88
N LEU A 375 -13.68 7.29 1.00
CA LEU A 375 -13.48 6.94 -0.41
C LEU A 375 -12.50 7.90 -1.12
N GLY A 376 -12.52 9.17 -0.76
CA GLY A 376 -11.59 10.17 -1.30
C GLY A 376 -10.14 9.85 -0.95
N GLU A 377 -9.88 9.47 0.29
CA GLU A 377 -8.57 9.05 0.79
C GLU A 377 -8.08 7.76 0.14
N VAL A 378 -8.95 6.75 -0.01
CA VAL A 378 -8.64 5.50 -0.76
C VAL A 378 -8.18 5.84 -2.16
N TYR A 379 -8.91 6.74 -2.82
CA TYR A 379 -8.57 7.14 -4.18
C TYR A 379 -7.26 7.92 -4.23
N LYS A 380 -7.08 8.87 -3.32
CA LYS A 380 -5.85 9.67 -3.21
C LYS A 380 -4.63 8.78 -3.01
N GLU A 381 -4.68 7.87 -2.04
CA GLU A 381 -3.58 6.95 -1.74
C GLU A 381 -3.21 6.10 -2.97
N GLY A 382 -4.20 5.56 -3.68
CA GLY A 382 -3.97 4.79 -4.90
C GLY A 382 -3.38 5.63 -6.05
N MET A 383 -3.80 6.88 -6.18
CA MET A 383 -3.27 7.80 -7.19
C MET A 383 -1.86 8.30 -6.86
N ASP A 384 -1.53 8.50 -5.58
CA ASP A 384 -0.19 8.85 -5.15
C ASP A 384 0.79 7.74 -5.53
N LEU A 385 0.46 6.48 -5.23
CA LEU A 385 1.27 5.32 -5.59
C LEU A 385 1.40 5.17 -7.12
N TRP A 386 0.30 5.27 -7.85
CA TRP A 386 0.32 5.22 -9.32
C TRP A 386 1.22 6.29 -9.92
N SER A 387 1.09 7.53 -9.45
CA SER A 387 1.85 8.67 -9.94
C SER A 387 3.33 8.48 -9.66
N LYS A 388 3.67 8.03 -8.45
CA LYS A 388 5.05 7.75 -8.06
C LYS A 388 5.66 6.66 -8.95
N LEU A 389 4.95 5.54 -9.14
CA LEU A 389 5.39 4.45 -10.01
C LEU A 389 5.62 4.89 -11.45
N TYR A 390 4.69 5.66 -12.00
CA TYR A 390 4.72 6.06 -13.40
C TYR A 390 5.76 7.17 -13.67
N TRP A 391 5.69 8.28 -12.93
CA TRP A 391 6.49 9.48 -13.20
C TRP A 391 7.92 9.39 -12.64
N ASP A 392 8.06 8.91 -11.40
CA ASP A 392 9.38 8.80 -10.75
C ASP A 392 9.96 7.40 -11.00
N GLY A 393 9.10 6.39 -10.97
CA GLY A 393 9.51 4.99 -11.00
C GLY A 393 9.83 4.46 -12.39
N GLY A 394 9.25 5.04 -13.45
CA GLY A 394 9.32 4.46 -14.80
C GLY A 394 8.71 3.05 -14.86
N ILE A 395 7.83 2.71 -13.92
CA ILE A 395 7.15 1.42 -13.78
C ILE A 395 5.71 1.65 -14.20
N ASN A 396 5.21 0.85 -15.15
CA ASN A 396 3.79 0.85 -15.49
C ASN A 396 3.07 -0.18 -14.61
N PRO A 397 2.24 0.22 -13.64
CA PRO A 397 1.53 -0.71 -12.78
C PRO A 397 0.16 -1.13 -13.34
N VAL A 398 -0.20 -0.62 -14.53
CA VAL A 398 -1.52 -0.84 -15.12
C VAL A 398 -1.62 -2.23 -15.70
N ARG A 399 -2.58 -2.99 -15.17
CA ARG A 399 -2.92 -4.36 -15.59
C ARG A 399 -3.87 -4.37 -16.79
N LYS A 400 -4.10 -5.56 -17.34
CA LYS A 400 -5.16 -5.79 -18.34
C LYS A 400 -6.57 -5.53 -17.79
N GLU A 401 -6.81 -5.80 -16.51
CA GLU A 401 -8.08 -5.52 -15.84
C GLU A 401 -7.80 -4.64 -14.63
N SER A 402 -8.67 -3.66 -14.37
CA SER A 402 -8.47 -2.76 -13.23
C SER A 402 -8.51 -3.56 -11.93
N ILE A 403 -7.64 -3.21 -10.98
CA ILE A 403 -7.68 -3.78 -9.63
C ILE A 403 -9.01 -3.37 -8.99
N LYS A 404 -9.80 -4.35 -8.57
CA LYS A 404 -11.10 -4.11 -7.94
C LYS A 404 -10.88 -3.82 -6.45
N VAL A 405 -11.27 -2.64 -6.01
CA VAL A 405 -11.17 -2.25 -4.60
C VAL A 405 -12.57 -2.26 -4.01
N ILE A 406 -12.91 -3.34 -3.29
CA ILE A 406 -14.17 -3.47 -2.58
C ILE A 406 -14.10 -2.58 -1.35
N PHE A 407 -14.81 -1.46 -1.42
CA PHE A 407 -14.95 -0.48 -0.37
C PHE A 407 -16.44 -0.14 -0.18
N PRO A 408 -16.89 0.20 1.04
CA PRO A 408 -16.30 -0.33 2.26
C PRO A 408 -16.39 -1.86 2.28
N ASN A 409 -15.34 -2.55 2.71
CA ASN A 409 -15.43 -3.97 3.04
C ASN A 409 -16.16 -4.12 4.37
N THR A 410 -17.29 -4.82 4.33
CA THR A 410 -18.18 -5.00 5.47
C THR A 410 -18.40 -6.46 5.85
N ALA A 411 -17.82 -7.40 5.09
CA ALA A 411 -18.19 -8.81 5.19
C ALA A 411 -17.00 -9.78 5.09
N TYR A 412 -15.94 -9.42 4.38
CA TYR A 412 -14.85 -10.35 4.12
C TYR A 412 -13.75 -10.23 5.18
N ASP A 413 -13.51 -11.29 5.94
CA ASP A 413 -12.48 -11.37 6.99
C ASP A 413 -11.09 -11.74 6.46
N CYS A 414 -10.90 -11.65 5.14
CA CYS A 414 -9.66 -12.03 4.48
C CYS A 414 -9.25 -13.50 4.69
N GLY A 415 -10.20 -14.36 5.07
CA GLY A 415 -9.97 -15.78 5.29
C GLY A 415 -9.20 -16.09 6.57
N ASN A 416 -9.11 -15.15 7.52
CA ASN A 416 -8.47 -15.40 8.82
C ASN A 416 -9.37 -16.20 9.79
N GLY A 417 -10.65 -16.41 9.45
CA GLY A 417 -11.59 -17.22 10.22
C GLY A 417 -12.15 -16.52 11.46
N SER A 418 -11.83 -15.24 11.67
CA SER A 418 -12.36 -14.45 12.79
C SER A 418 -13.81 -14.02 12.57
N GLY A 419 -14.28 -14.01 11.31
CA GLY A 419 -15.57 -13.41 10.94
C GLY A 419 -15.59 -11.88 11.05
N VAL A 420 -14.47 -11.24 11.40
CA VAL A 420 -14.33 -9.80 11.49
C VAL A 420 -13.75 -9.27 10.18
N PRO A 421 -14.44 -8.36 9.46
CA PRO A 421 -13.93 -7.81 8.21
C PRO A 421 -12.54 -7.19 8.37
N TRP A 422 -11.66 -7.47 7.41
CA TRP A 422 -10.29 -6.97 7.41
C TRP A 422 -9.88 -6.45 6.04
N SER A 423 -8.75 -5.74 5.95
CA SER A 423 -8.21 -5.34 4.64
C SER A 423 -7.19 -6.33 4.13
N CYS A 424 -7.24 -6.63 2.84
CA CYS A 424 -6.31 -7.56 2.20
C CYS A 424 -6.40 -7.54 0.68
N ALA A 425 -5.38 -8.09 0.04
CA ALA A 425 -5.28 -8.30 -1.39
C ALA A 425 -5.23 -9.80 -1.77
N ASN A 426 -6.02 -10.21 -2.77
CA ASN A 426 -5.92 -11.55 -3.37
C ASN A 426 -5.21 -11.55 -4.74
N THR A 427 -4.77 -12.73 -5.21
CA THR A 427 -4.17 -12.88 -6.55
C THR A 427 -5.14 -12.61 -7.69
N GLY A 428 -6.46 -12.67 -7.42
CA GLY A 428 -7.51 -12.47 -8.40
C GLY A 428 -7.79 -11.01 -8.76
N GLY A 429 -6.94 -10.07 -8.34
CA GLY A 429 -7.13 -8.65 -8.67
C GLY A 429 -8.12 -7.92 -7.76
N ASN A 430 -8.39 -8.44 -6.56
CA ASN A 430 -9.30 -7.82 -5.61
C ASN A 430 -8.55 -7.36 -4.36
N ILE A 431 -8.90 -6.17 -3.90
CA ILE A 431 -8.57 -5.61 -2.60
C ILE A 431 -9.89 -5.46 -1.85
N TRP A 432 -9.95 -5.94 -0.61
CA TRP A 432 -11.01 -5.58 0.32
C TRP A 432 -10.42 -4.56 1.27
N LEU A 433 -11.10 -3.43 1.47
CA LEU A 433 -10.59 -2.36 2.31
C LEU A 433 -11.67 -1.88 3.28
N ILE A 434 -11.38 -1.96 4.57
CA ILE A 434 -12.29 -1.49 5.62
C ILE A 434 -12.16 0.04 5.77
N PRO A 435 -13.25 0.81 5.96
CA PRO A 435 -13.21 2.25 6.26
C PRO A 435 -12.14 2.74 7.23
N SER A 436 -11.86 2.01 8.32
CA SER A 436 -10.82 2.42 9.28
C SER A 436 -9.41 2.42 8.67
N HIS A 437 -9.20 1.68 7.58
CA HIS A 437 -7.95 1.65 6.82
C HIS A 437 -7.92 2.65 5.67
N ALA A 438 -9.00 3.40 5.42
CA ALA A 438 -9.01 4.44 4.38
C ALA A 438 -8.17 5.67 4.74
N SER A 439 -8.07 6.03 6.02
CA SER A 439 -7.22 7.15 6.50
C SER A 439 -5.91 6.69 7.11
N ARG A 440 -5.69 5.38 7.24
CA ARG A 440 -4.52 4.86 7.93
C ARG A 440 -3.35 4.86 6.95
N ASN A 441 -2.39 5.74 7.20
CA ASN A 441 -1.20 6.04 6.41
C ASN A 441 -0.71 4.88 5.51
N GLY A 442 -1.28 4.77 4.31
CA GLY A 442 -0.79 3.89 3.26
C GLY A 442 -1.30 2.46 3.24
N VAL A 443 -2.36 2.08 4.00
CA VAL A 443 -2.89 0.71 3.87
C VAL A 443 -3.37 0.43 2.45
N MET A 444 -4.04 1.38 1.79
CA MET A 444 -4.44 1.19 0.39
C MET A 444 -3.22 1.04 -0.53
N GLN A 445 -2.14 1.77 -0.26
CA GLN A 445 -0.88 1.64 -1.01
C GLN A 445 -0.21 0.29 -0.78
N HIS A 446 -0.21 -0.20 0.47
CA HIS A 446 0.27 -1.53 0.85
C HIS A 446 -0.48 -2.62 0.07
N GLU A 447 -1.83 -2.58 0.07
CA GLU A 447 -2.63 -3.56 -0.65
C GLU A 447 -2.47 -3.48 -2.17
N LEU A 448 -2.28 -2.28 -2.73
CA LEU A 448 -1.95 -2.10 -4.14
C LEU A 448 -0.54 -2.63 -4.48
N ALA A 449 0.43 -2.52 -3.58
CA ALA A 449 1.76 -3.08 -3.77
C ALA A 449 1.72 -4.61 -3.90
N HIS A 450 0.87 -5.28 -3.11
CA HIS A 450 0.57 -6.70 -3.31
C HIS A 450 0.03 -7.00 -4.71
N GLN A 451 -0.90 -6.19 -5.22
CA GLN A 451 -1.46 -6.37 -6.57
C GLN A 451 -0.43 -6.14 -7.68
N ILE A 452 0.50 -5.20 -7.49
CA ILE A 452 1.61 -4.97 -8.41
C ILE A 452 2.53 -6.20 -8.42
N ASN A 453 2.87 -6.76 -7.25
CA ASN A 453 3.63 -8.00 -7.19
C ASN A 453 2.94 -9.13 -7.96
N TYR A 454 1.63 -9.32 -7.74
CA TYR A 454 0.89 -10.36 -8.44
C TYR A 454 0.92 -10.15 -9.94
N GLU A 455 0.76 -8.93 -10.44
CA GLU A 455 0.85 -8.68 -11.89
C GLU A 455 2.23 -9.03 -12.46
N TYR A 456 3.31 -8.58 -11.82
CA TYR A 456 4.67 -8.81 -12.32
C TYR A 456 5.14 -10.26 -12.18
N TRP A 457 4.49 -11.04 -11.31
CA TRP A 457 4.83 -12.44 -11.04
C TRP A 457 3.79 -13.43 -11.58
N ASP A 458 3.07 -13.07 -12.64
CA ASP A 458 2.06 -13.92 -13.29
C ASP A 458 0.98 -14.46 -12.34
N ASN A 459 0.55 -13.63 -11.39
CA ASN A 459 -0.37 -13.93 -10.29
C ASN A 459 0.10 -15.09 -9.39
N LYS A 460 1.41 -15.33 -9.32
CA LYS A 460 2.02 -16.33 -8.43
C LYS A 460 2.50 -15.69 -7.13
N ARG A 461 2.65 -16.54 -6.12
CA ARG A 461 3.13 -16.17 -4.79
C ARG A 461 4.18 -17.15 -4.31
N PRO A 462 5.19 -16.70 -3.54
CA PRO A 462 6.10 -17.60 -2.86
C PRO A 462 5.34 -18.54 -1.92
N ALA A 463 5.87 -19.74 -1.69
CA ALA A 463 5.27 -20.67 -0.73
C ALA A 463 5.23 -20.04 0.68
N GLY A 464 4.08 -20.17 1.34
CA GLY A 464 3.88 -19.65 2.70
C GLY A 464 3.74 -18.13 2.80
N SER A 465 3.56 -17.40 1.69
CA SER A 465 3.49 -15.94 1.67
C SER A 465 2.10 -15.34 1.95
N GLY A 466 1.21 -16.09 2.59
CA GLY A 466 -0.12 -15.61 2.94
C GLY A 466 -0.49 -16.04 4.34
N GLY A 467 -1.43 -15.32 4.94
CA GLY A 467 -1.90 -15.55 6.30
C GLY A 467 -1.95 -14.24 7.10
N SER A 468 -2.52 -14.32 8.30
CA SER A 468 -2.49 -13.19 9.24
C SER A 468 -1.05 -12.91 9.70
N HIS A 469 -0.71 -11.64 9.81
CA HIS A 469 0.58 -11.17 10.28
C HIS A 469 0.43 -9.87 11.09
N THR A 470 1.52 -9.47 11.72
CA THR A 470 1.72 -8.26 12.50
C THR A 470 3.14 -7.77 12.20
N LEU A 471 3.40 -6.48 12.37
CA LEU A 471 4.72 -5.93 12.08
C LEU A 471 5.84 -6.53 12.97
N GLY A 472 5.49 -7.14 14.10
CA GLY A 472 6.42 -7.59 15.14
C GLY A 472 6.86 -9.06 15.05
N ASP A 473 6.06 -9.97 14.49
CA ASP A 473 6.40 -11.41 14.59
C ASP A 473 7.39 -11.89 13.52
N CYS A 474 7.85 -13.13 13.70
CA CYS A 474 8.62 -13.87 12.71
C CYS A 474 7.71 -14.80 11.88
N TYR A 475 7.88 -14.75 10.57
CA TYR A 475 7.06 -15.44 9.57
C TYR A 475 7.87 -16.38 8.69
N THR A 476 7.22 -16.96 7.69
CA THR A 476 7.96 -17.60 6.60
C THR A 476 8.73 -16.54 5.81
N PRO A 477 9.88 -16.89 5.20
CA PRO A 477 10.59 -15.95 4.32
C PRO A 477 9.72 -15.38 3.20
N GLY A 478 8.79 -16.18 2.66
CA GLY A 478 7.88 -15.75 1.61
C GLY A 478 6.90 -14.68 2.09
N LEU A 479 6.35 -14.82 3.30
CA LEU A 479 5.43 -13.84 3.89
C LEU A 479 6.18 -12.54 4.22
N ALA A 480 7.32 -12.65 4.89
CA ALA A 480 8.18 -11.50 5.19
C ALA A 480 8.58 -10.72 3.93
N MET A 481 8.90 -11.43 2.84
CA MET A 481 9.25 -10.81 1.55
C MET A 481 8.09 -10.02 0.94
N MET A 482 6.91 -10.64 0.86
CA MET A 482 5.72 -10.02 0.26
C MET A 482 5.25 -8.80 1.06
N GLU A 483 5.08 -8.96 2.37
CA GLU A 483 4.61 -7.89 3.25
C GLU A 483 5.66 -6.79 3.41
N GLY A 484 6.95 -7.16 3.48
CA GLY A 484 8.04 -6.19 3.56
C GLY A 484 8.18 -5.34 2.31
N PHE A 485 7.98 -5.92 1.12
CA PHE A 485 7.89 -5.12 -0.09
C PHE A 485 6.68 -4.18 -0.08
N ALA A 486 5.51 -4.68 0.34
CA ALA A 486 4.30 -3.86 0.40
C ALA A 486 4.47 -2.68 1.37
N ASN A 487 5.06 -2.91 2.54
CA ASN A 487 5.44 -1.88 3.50
C ASN A 487 6.46 -0.90 2.90
N PHE A 488 7.52 -1.38 2.26
CA PHE A 488 8.49 -0.50 1.57
C PHE A 488 7.82 0.43 0.55
N MET A 489 6.87 -0.07 -0.25
CA MET A 489 6.18 0.74 -1.25
C MET A 489 5.39 1.91 -0.63
N VAL A 490 4.90 1.75 0.60
CA VAL A 490 4.27 2.85 1.36
C VAL A 490 5.29 3.95 1.66
N PHE A 491 6.44 3.60 2.25
CA PHE A 491 7.52 4.55 2.54
C PHE A 491 8.05 5.20 1.26
N TRP A 492 8.32 4.41 0.22
CA TRP A 492 8.81 4.88 -1.07
C TRP A 492 7.88 5.90 -1.74
N THR A 493 6.56 5.76 -1.52
CA THR A 493 5.56 6.68 -2.08
C THR A 493 5.48 7.98 -1.30
N GLN A 494 5.55 7.90 0.02
CA GLN A 494 5.22 9.02 0.91
C GLN A 494 6.44 9.79 1.42
N ALA A 495 7.61 9.15 1.53
CA ALA A 495 8.83 9.78 2.01
C ALA A 495 9.70 10.29 0.85
N ALA A 496 10.30 11.46 1.04
CA ALA A 496 11.36 11.93 0.16
C ALA A 496 12.61 11.06 0.35
N ARG A 497 13.39 10.93 -0.73
CA ARG A 497 14.64 10.19 -0.69
C ARG A 497 15.62 10.88 0.28
N GLY A 498 16.13 10.13 1.26
CA GLY A 498 17.01 10.66 2.30
C GLY A 498 16.32 11.44 3.42
N ALA A 499 14.97 11.48 3.44
CA ALA A 499 14.24 11.91 4.62
C ALA A 499 14.37 10.85 5.72
N SER A 500 14.43 11.27 6.99
CA SER A 500 14.30 10.35 8.13
C SER A 500 12.87 9.81 8.19
N PRO A 501 12.64 8.53 7.88
CA PRO A 501 11.30 7.97 7.76
C PRO A 501 10.69 7.58 9.11
N ASP A 502 11.33 7.91 10.23
CA ASP A 502 10.90 7.55 11.60
C ASP A 502 9.59 8.24 12.05
N GLY A 503 9.19 9.31 11.36
CA GLY A 503 8.24 10.31 11.86
C GLY A 503 6.77 10.18 11.45
N GLY A 504 6.36 9.19 10.64
CA GLY A 504 5.02 9.22 10.04
C GLY A 504 4.29 7.89 9.83
N PHE A 505 4.97 6.75 9.98
CA PHE A 505 4.39 5.44 9.68
C PHE A 505 4.20 4.60 10.94
N ASP A 506 3.49 3.48 10.82
CA ASP A 506 3.25 2.57 11.94
C ASP A 506 4.57 2.10 12.60
N PHE A 507 5.70 2.14 11.87
CA PHE A 507 7.03 1.87 12.38
C PHE A 507 8.15 2.74 11.79
N ALA A 508 9.33 2.70 12.44
CA ALA A 508 10.57 3.29 11.96
C ALA A 508 11.27 2.31 11.02
N VAL A 509 11.31 2.60 9.71
CA VAL A 509 11.84 1.66 8.71
C VAL A 509 13.37 1.53 8.77
N GLU A 510 14.10 2.58 9.17
CA GLU A 510 15.57 2.52 9.33
C GLU A 510 16.00 1.69 10.56
N ASN A 511 15.12 1.57 11.57
CA ASN A 511 15.43 0.80 12.77
C ASN A 511 14.16 0.19 13.37
N PRO A 512 13.66 -0.93 12.82
CA PRO A 512 12.49 -1.60 13.33
C PRO A 512 12.82 -2.40 14.61
N ALA A 513 13.23 -1.72 15.69
CA ALA A 513 13.67 -2.36 16.94
C ALA A 513 12.60 -3.25 17.62
N PHE A 514 11.32 -3.00 17.32
CA PHE A 514 10.19 -3.79 17.79
C PHE A 514 10.01 -5.11 17.03
N ALA A 515 10.63 -5.26 15.87
CA ALA A 515 10.52 -6.44 15.04
C ALA A 515 11.28 -7.62 15.64
N CYS A 516 10.80 -8.83 15.35
CA CYS A 516 11.47 -10.07 15.68
C CYS A 516 12.94 -10.05 15.21
N GLN A 517 13.85 -10.32 16.14
CA GLN A 517 15.31 -10.24 15.91
C GLN A 517 15.92 -11.60 15.51
N ASN A 518 15.16 -12.70 15.54
CA ASN A 518 15.72 -14.04 15.30
C ASN A 518 14.77 -15.02 14.58
N PRO A 519 15.05 -15.40 13.32
CA PRO A 519 16.01 -14.77 12.41
C PRO A 519 15.43 -13.49 11.81
N ILE A 520 16.25 -12.44 11.73
CA ILE A 520 15.87 -11.09 11.26
C ILE A 520 15.17 -11.13 9.88
N ASN A 521 15.59 -12.03 9.00
CA ASN A 521 15.05 -12.21 7.64
C ASN A 521 13.64 -12.83 7.55
N ARG A 522 12.96 -13.03 8.68
CA ARG A 522 11.60 -13.56 8.76
C ARG A 522 10.59 -12.50 9.19
N ASN A 523 10.98 -11.24 9.25
CA ASN A 523 10.07 -10.16 9.58
C ASN A 523 9.92 -9.18 8.39
N GLU A 524 8.70 -8.70 8.19
CA GLU A 524 8.36 -7.77 7.11
C GLU A 524 8.96 -6.38 7.29
N SER A 525 9.09 -5.89 8.53
CA SER A 525 9.67 -4.59 8.85
C SER A 525 11.16 -4.56 8.53
N TRP A 526 11.90 -5.63 8.85
CA TRP A 526 13.32 -5.77 8.46
C TRP A 526 13.50 -5.94 6.95
N THR A 527 12.58 -6.63 6.29
CA THR A 527 12.58 -6.69 4.82
C THR A 527 12.35 -5.31 4.21
N ALA A 528 11.38 -4.55 4.72
CA ALA A 528 11.10 -3.18 4.28
C ALA A 528 12.29 -2.24 4.54
N ALA A 529 12.94 -2.36 5.70
CA ALA A 529 14.17 -1.66 6.07
C ALA A 529 15.24 -1.86 5.00
N THR A 530 15.42 -3.09 4.54
CA THR A 530 16.47 -3.34 3.56
C THR A 530 16.15 -2.80 2.18
N PHE A 531 14.88 -2.85 1.75
CA PHE A 531 14.49 -2.17 0.51
C PHE A 531 14.71 -0.67 0.63
N TRP A 532 14.46 -0.10 1.81
CA TRP A 532 14.70 1.30 2.12
C TRP A 532 16.19 1.64 2.03
N ASP A 533 17.09 0.90 2.67
CA ASP A 533 18.55 1.12 2.63
C ASP A 533 19.13 0.96 1.21
N PHE A 534 18.50 0.16 0.34
CA PHE A 534 18.89 0.11 -1.08
C PHE A 534 18.37 1.32 -1.88
N HIS A 535 17.35 2.00 -1.39
CA HIS A 535 16.65 3.07 -2.08
C HIS A 535 17.13 4.46 -1.67
N ASP A 536 17.24 4.70 -0.37
CA ASP A 536 17.41 6.03 0.20
C ASP A 536 18.81 6.59 -0.10
N THR A 537 19.07 7.83 0.32
CA THR A 537 20.36 8.52 0.06
C THR A 537 20.99 9.00 1.35
N ARG A 538 20.42 8.64 2.49
CA ARG A 538 20.96 9.03 3.76
C ARG A 538 22.14 8.12 4.05
N ALA A 539 23.20 8.72 4.57
CA ALA A 539 24.37 7.99 5.03
C ALA A 539 24.31 7.97 6.56
N ASP A 540 23.40 7.21 7.13
CA ASP A 540 23.29 6.98 8.57
C ASP A 540 23.77 5.58 9.00
N GLY A 541 24.39 4.84 8.07
CA GLY A 541 25.17 3.64 8.34
C GLY A 541 26.29 3.39 7.33
N GLN A 542 26.51 2.10 7.02
CA GLN A 542 27.41 1.65 5.94
C GLN A 542 26.67 1.53 4.59
N ASP A 543 25.51 2.18 4.47
CA ASP A 543 24.53 2.16 3.37
C ASP A 543 24.75 3.29 2.35
N ASN A 544 26.02 3.62 2.07
CA ASN A 544 26.41 4.57 1.01
C ASN A 544 26.17 4.03 -0.42
N LEU A 545 25.09 3.27 -0.65
CA LEU A 545 24.73 2.71 -1.94
C LEU A 545 23.29 3.10 -2.30
N TRP A 546 23.17 3.95 -3.30
CA TRP A 546 21.87 4.37 -3.80
C TRP A 546 21.84 4.38 -5.32
N PHE A 547 20.68 4.07 -5.90
CA PHE A 547 20.52 4.10 -7.36
C PHE A 547 20.20 5.50 -7.87
N ASN A 548 20.81 5.97 -8.95
CA ASN A 548 20.43 7.29 -9.50
C ASN A 548 18.94 7.39 -9.87
N HIS A 549 18.35 6.28 -10.30
CA HIS A 549 16.94 6.22 -10.66
C HIS A 549 16.07 5.89 -9.42
N PRO A 550 15.09 6.73 -9.04
CA PRO A 550 14.32 6.53 -7.80
C PRO A 550 13.44 5.27 -7.81
N GLY A 551 13.00 4.83 -8.99
CA GLY A 551 12.31 3.53 -9.18
C GLY A 551 13.19 2.29 -9.32
N ALA A 552 14.52 2.38 -9.18
CA ALA A 552 15.39 1.24 -9.44
C ALA A 552 15.09 0.06 -8.51
N VAL A 553 14.93 0.34 -7.22
CA VAL A 553 14.72 -0.71 -6.21
C VAL A 553 13.45 -1.53 -6.47
N PRO A 554 12.25 -0.92 -6.51
CA PRO A 554 11.04 -1.66 -6.82
C PRO A 554 11.06 -2.25 -8.24
N GLY A 555 11.67 -1.55 -9.21
CA GLY A 555 11.75 -2.04 -10.59
C GLY A 555 12.59 -3.31 -10.73
N ILE A 556 13.73 -3.41 -10.04
CA ILE A 556 14.57 -4.62 -10.05
C ILE A 556 13.84 -5.77 -9.36
N TYR A 557 13.18 -5.51 -8.23
CA TYR A 557 12.39 -6.52 -7.51
C TYR A 557 11.28 -7.13 -8.35
N LEU A 558 10.45 -6.28 -8.95
CA LEU A 558 9.33 -6.72 -9.77
C LEU A 558 9.81 -7.53 -10.99
N ARG A 559 10.92 -7.13 -11.63
CA ARG A 559 11.49 -7.82 -12.81
C ARG A 559 12.32 -9.06 -12.48
N ALA A 560 12.72 -9.26 -11.23
CA ALA A 560 13.53 -10.39 -10.81
C ALA A 560 12.77 -11.73 -10.87
N GLY A 561 11.44 -11.67 -11.08
CA GLY A 561 10.53 -12.78 -10.90
C GLY A 561 10.32 -13.11 -9.42
N MET A 562 9.47 -14.10 -9.16
CA MET A 562 9.11 -14.52 -7.81
C MET A 562 10.34 -14.85 -6.95
N LYS A 563 10.44 -14.24 -5.76
CA LYS A 563 11.47 -14.49 -4.76
C LYS A 563 10.86 -14.95 -3.45
N SER A 564 11.49 -15.94 -2.83
CA SER A 564 11.06 -16.50 -1.55
C SER A 564 11.73 -15.86 -0.35
N SER A 565 12.82 -15.15 -0.55
CA SER A 565 13.56 -14.54 0.54
C SER A 565 14.34 -13.33 0.08
N MET A 566 14.59 -12.44 1.03
CA MET A 566 15.35 -11.23 0.77
C MET A 566 16.84 -11.52 0.45
N ALA A 567 17.37 -12.67 0.89
CA ALA A 567 18.68 -13.16 0.48
C ALA A 567 18.77 -13.47 -1.04
N ASP A 568 17.70 -14.04 -1.61
CA ASP A 568 17.61 -14.29 -3.06
C ASP A 568 17.67 -12.98 -3.83
N PHE A 569 17.06 -11.93 -3.30
CA PHE A 569 17.04 -10.61 -3.91
C PHE A 569 18.37 -9.86 -3.75
N ALA A 570 19.00 -9.90 -2.57
CA ALA A 570 20.33 -9.33 -2.36
C ALA A 570 21.38 -9.92 -3.32
N THR A 571 21.27 -11.22 -3.65
CA THR A 571 22.13 -11.88 -4.64
C THR A 571 22.00 -11.24 -6.03
N ILE A 572 20.81 -10.78 -6.42
CA ILE A 572 20.59 -10.12 -7.72
C ILE A 572 21.29 -8.77 -7.75
N TYR A 573 21.22 -8.01 -6.66
CA TYR A 573 21.92 -6.73 -6.52
C TYR A 573 23.42 -6.94 -6.61
N ARG A 574 23.92 -7.91 -5.84
CA ARG A 574 25.34 -8.28 -5.81
C ARG A 574 25.87 -8.65 -7.19
N ASN A 575 25.11 -9.41 -7.97
CA ASN A 575 25.50 -9.83 -9.32
C ASN A 575 25.56 -8.67 -10.31
N GLY A 576 24.71 -7.66 -10.15
CA GLY A 576 24.72 -6.44 -10.96
C GLY A 576 25.76 -5.40 -10.54
N ALA A 577 26.38 -5.56 -9.37
CA ALA A 577 27.27 -4.59 -8.76
C ALA A 577 28.76 -4.84 -9.05
N ASN A 578 29.55 -3.76 -9.06
CA ASN A 578 31.02 -3.82 -9.11
C ASN A 578 31.60 -4.34 -7.77
N ALA A 579 32.90 -4.61 -7.71
CA ALA A 579 33.52 -5.22 -6.53
C ALA A 579 33.35 -4.39 -5.24
N GLU A 580 33.45 -3.06 -5.34
CA GLU A 580 33.29 -2.14 -4.21
C GLU A 580 31.85 -2.14 -3.67
N HIS A 581 30.87 -1.99 -4.56
CA HIS A 581 29.44 -1.98 -4.21
C HIS A 581 28.94 -3.33 -3.67
N ARG A 582 29.55 -4.46 -4.07
CA ARG A 582 29.20 -5.78 -3.52
C ARG A 582 29.41 -5.83 -2.01
N THR A 583 30.49 -5.22 -1.51
CA THR A 583 30.75 -5.18 -0.07
C THR A 583 29.69 -4.37 0.66
N ILE A 584 29.21 -3.27 0.07
CA ILE A 584 28.13 -2.46 0.64
C ILE A 584 26.81 -3.25 0.66
N ILE A 585 26.46 -3.92 -0.45
CA ILE A 585 25.27 -4.78 -0.52
C ILE A 585 25.34 -5.89 0.53
N ASP A 586 26.51 -6.53 0.67
CA ASP A 586 26.74 -7.57 1.68
C ASP A 586 26.68 -6.99 3.11
N ASN A 587 27.00 -5.71 3.32
CA ASN A 587 26.88 -5.03 4.62
C ASN A 587 25.42 -4.74 4.96
N ILE A 588 24.67 -4.12 4.04
CA ILE A 588 23.23 -3.87 4.19
C ILE A 588 22.50 -5.20 4.43
N ALA A 589 22.83 -6.22 3.61
CA ALA A 589 22.28 -7.55 3.75
C ALA A 589 22.63 -8.17 5.11
N ARG A 590 23.84 -7.93 5.63
CA ARG A 590 24.20 -8.42 6.95
C ARG A 590 23.44 -7.69 8.05
N GLN A 591 23.42 -6.36 8.02
CA GLN A 591 22.73 -5.53 9.01
C GLN A 591 21.26 -5.93 9.15
N ASN A 592 20.58 -6.18 8.04
CA ASN A 592 19.14 -6.44 8.03
C ASN A 592 18.76 -7.93 7.89
N PHE A 593 19.69 -8.85 7.61
CA PHE A 593 19.35 -10.27 7.45
C PHE A 593 20.08 -11.25 8.31
N ILE A 594 21.23 -10.90 8.94
CA ILE A 594 22.26 -11.86 9.38
C ILE A 594 21.65 -13.23 9.75
N ILE A 595 21.79 -14.10 8.75
CA ILE A 595 21.91 -15.54 8.87
C ILE A 595 23.15 -15.73 9.77
N PRO A 596 23.06 -16.50 10.87
CA PRO A 596 24.16 -16.70 11.81
C PRO A 596 25.47 -17.14 11.16
#